data_AF-A0A1V5TN73-F1
#
_entry.id   AF-A0A1V5TN73-F1
#
_cell.length_a   1.000
_cell.length_b   1.000
_cell.length_c   1.000
_cell.angle_alpha   90.00
_cell.angle_beta   90.00
_cell.angle_gamma   90.00
#
_symmetry.space_group_name_H-M   'P 1'
#
loop_
_entity.id
_entity.type
_entity.pdbx_description
1 polymer ?
#
loop_
_entity_poly.entity_id
_entity_poly.type
_entity_poly.pdbx_seq_one_letter_code
_entity_poly.pdbx_strand_id
1 'polypeptide(L)' 'MFDPRIVLSQELIKIGITYSDAMTIALDAGSSQVVVNNIYLKEYNYSRAIRTQALSLIGKFYSGELFENLEE' A
#
# COMPACT_ATOMS: atom_id res chain seq x y z
N MET A 1 -16.01 11.91 -1.49
CA MET A 1 -15.86 10.44 -1.52
C MET A 1 -14.46 10.13 -1.04
N PHE A 2 -14.33 9.39 0.04
CA PHE A 2 -13.03 8.97 0.58
C PHE A 2 -12.44 7.91 -0.37
N ASP A 3 -11.24 8.13 -0.90
CA ASP A 3 -10.56 7.17 -1.78
C ASP A 3 -9.59 6.33 -0.93
N PRO A 4 -9.88 5.02 -0.71
CA PRO A 4 -9.02 4.11 0.05
C PRO A 4 -7.55 4.14 -0.37
N ARG A 5 -7.29 4.41 -1.66
CA ARG A 5 -5.94 4.43 -2.23
C ARG A 5 -5.13 5.62 -1.74
N ILE A 6 -5.78 6.74 -1.41
CA ILE A 6 -5.10 7.91 -0.82
C ILE A 6 -4.53 7.54 0.54
N VAL A 7 -5.30 6.86 1.39
CA VAL A 7 -4.82 6.44 2.72
C VAL A 7 -3.72 5.40 2.62
N LEU A 8 -3.85 4.38 1.76
CA LEU A 8 -2.76 3.45 1.53
C LEU A 8 -1.47 4.16 1.07
N SER A 9 -1.57 5.09 0.11
CA SER A 9 -0.39 5.82 -0.36
C SER A 9 0.28 6.64 0.75
N GLN A 10 -0.51 7.28 1.63
CA GLN A 10 0.01 8.04 2.77
C GLN A 10 0.73 7.13 3.79
N GLU A 11 0.17 5.96 4.10
CA GLU A 11 0.80 5.00 5.01
C GLU A 11 2.10 4.42 4.43
N LEU A 12 2.13 4.14 3.12
CA LEU A 12 3.35 3.69 2.43
C LEU A 12 4.45 4.76 2.48
N ILE A 13 4.10 6.04 2.34
CA ILE A 13 5.05 7.15 2.45
C ILE A 13 5.66 7.22 3.86
N LYS A 14 4.85 6.99 4.91
CA LYS A 14 5.33 7.01 6.31
C LYS A 14 6.43 5.97 6.58
N ILE A 15 6.42 4.86 5.87
CA ILE A 15 7.44 3.80 6.00
C ILE A 15 8.64 3.98 5.05
N GLY A 16 8.71 5.10 4.32
CA GLY A 16 9.85 5.48 3.48
C GLY A 16 9.73 5.11 2.00
N ILE A 17 8.53 4.78 1.50
CA ILE A 17 8.28 4.64 0.05
C ILE A 17 8.12 6.03 -0.56
N THR A 18 8.68 6.25 -1.74
CA THR A 18 8.56 7.54 -2.43
C THR A 18 7.11 7.83 -2.79
N TYR A 19 6.73 9.11 -2.89
CA TYR A 19 5.36 9.49 -3.26
C TYR A 19 4.91 8.85 -4.58
N SER A 20 5.78 8.82 -5.59
CA SER A 20 5.48 8.23 -6.90
C SER A 20 5.18 6.74 -6.77
N ASP A 21 6.05 5.99 -6.10
CA ASP A 21 5.87 4.54 -5.95
C ASP A 21 4.68 4.21 -5.07
N ALA A 22 4.46 4.97 -3.98
CA ALA A 22 3.33 4.77 -3.10
C ALA A 22 1.99 4.96 -3.83
N MET A 23 1.91 5.95 -4.74
CA MET A 23 0.74 6.17 -5.56
C MET A 23 0.52 5.01 -6.54
N THR A 24 1.57 4.56 -7.24
CA THR A 24 1.49 3.41 -8.15
C THR A 24 1.07 2.14 -7.42
N ILE A 25 1.71 1.83 -6.29
CA ILE A 25 1.39 0.66 -5.45
C ILE A 25 -0.06 0.73 -4.98
N ALA A 26 -0.55 1.89 -4.54
CA ALA A 26 -1.92 2.03 -4.06
C ALA A 26 -2.96 1.91 -5.18
N LEU A 27 -2.66 2.41 -6.38
CA LEU A 27 -3.50 2.24 -7.57
C LEU A 27 -3.59 0.76 -7.97
N ASP A 28 -2.46 0.07 -8.00
CA ASP A 28 -2.38 -1.34 -8.35
C ASP A 28 -3.03 -2.23 -7.29
N ALA A 29 -2.87 -1.91 -6.00
CA ALA A 29 -3.56 -2.59 -4.92
C ALA A 29 -5.09 -2.37 -5.00
N GLY A 30 -5.54 -1.19 -5.41
CA GLY A 30 -6.97 -0.92 -5.64
C GLY A 30 -7.53 -1.51 -6.95
N SER A 31 -6.68 -2.11 -7.80
CA SER A 31 -7.08 -2.68 -9.09
C SER A 31 -7.37 -4.17 -8.97
N SER A 32 -8.40 -4.65 -9.68
CA SER A 32 -8.65 -6.10 -9.79
C SER A 32 -7.69 -6.82 -10.75
N GLN A 33 -6.86 -6.07 -11.47
CA GLN A 33 -5.96 -6.60 -12.50
C GLN A 33 -4.55 -6.92 -11.98
N VAL A 34 -4.15 -6.35 -10.83
CA VAL A 34 -2.79 -6.46 -10.30
C VAL A 34 -2.82 -7.03 -8.89
N VAL A 35 -1.95 -8.01 -8.63
CA VAL A 35 -1.74 -8.56 -7.29
C VAL A 35 -0.45 -7.98 -6.72
N VAL A 36 -0.57 -7.08 -5.75
CA VAL A 36 0.58 -6.46 -5.09
C VAL A 36 1.10 -7.41 -4.02
N ASN A 37 2.16 -8.14 -4.33
CA ASN A 37 2.81 -9.12 -3.45
C ASN A 37 4.31 -8.86 -3.30
N ASN A 38 5.03 -9.74 -2.60
CA ASN A 38 6.45 -9.57 -2.36
C ASN A 38 7.30 -9.59 -3.65
N ILE A 39 6.85 -10.30 -4.70
CA ILE A 39 7.55 -10.31 -5.99
C ILE A 39 7.40 -8.96 -6.66
N TYR A 40 6.18 -8.42 -6.72
CA TYR A 40 5.91 -7.07 -7.22
C TYR A 40 6.79 -6.01 -6.52
N LEU A 41 6.85 -6.02 -5.19
CA LEU A 41 7.61 -5.03 -4.43
C LEU A 41 9.15 -5.17 -4.54
N LYS A 42 9.67 -6.30 -5.02
CA LYS A 42 11.12 -6.46 -5.24
C LYS A 42 11.64 -5.58 -6.37
N GLU A 43 10.79 -5.27 -7.36
CA GLU A 43 11.16 -4.42 -8.51
C GLU A 43 11.51 -2.98 -8.10
N TYR A 44 11.02 -2.53 -6.94
CA TYR A 44 11.21 -1.16 -6.43
C TYR A 44 12.50 -0.95 -5.62
N ASN A 45 13.40 -1.94 -5.53
CA ASN A 45 14.70 -1.85 -4.84
C ASN A 45 14.66 -1.39 -3.36
N TYR A 46 13.50 -1.46 -2.69
CA TYR A 46 13.38 -1.15 -1.27
C TYR A 46 14.08 -2.18 -0.38
N SER A 47 14.42 -1.80 0.86
CA SER A 47 14.96 -2.75 1.83
C SER A 47 13.95 -3.84 2.19
N ARG A 48 14.42 -4.99 2.68
CA ARG A 48 13.51 -6.07 3.14
C ARG A 48 12.55 -5.58 4.21
N ALA A 49 13.01 -4.72 5.12
CA ALA A 49 12.19 -4.17 6.20
C ALA A 49 11.06 -3.28 5.67
N ILE A 50 11.33 -2.42 4.68
CA ILE A 50 10.29 -1.59 4.04
C ILE A 50 9.29 -2.46 3.29
N ARG A 51 9.76 -3.45 2.52
CA ARG A 51 8.84 -4.37 1.80
C ARG A 51 7.93 -5.15 2.74
N THR A 52 8.45 -5.63 3.87
CA THR A 52 7.63 -6.35 4.86
C THR A 52 6.56 -5.45 5.46
N GLN A 53 6.90 -4.20 5.80
CA GLN A 53 5.91 -3.23 6.29
C GLN A 53 4.87 -2.88 5.22
N ALA A 54 5.30 -2.67 3.98
CA ALA A 54 4.40 -2.40 2.86
C ALA A 54 3.41 -3.55 2.65
N LEU A 55 3.87 -4.81 2.66
CA LEU A 55 3.00 -5.99 2.56
C LEU A 55 1.97 -6.05 3.69
N SER A 56 2.37 -5.68 4.91
CA SER A 56 1.42 -5.62 6.03
C SER A 56 0.35 -4.55 5.79
N LEU A 57 0.72 -3.36 5.32
CA LEU A 57 -0.23 -2.28 4.97
C LEU A 57 -1.17 -2.69 3.83
N ILE A 58 -0.65 -3.36 2.80
CA ILE A 58 -1.45 -3.88 1.68
C ILE A 58 -2.41 -4.98 2.16
N GLY A 59 -1.98 -5.86 3.06
CA GLY A 59 -2.87 -6.86 3.69
C GLY A 59 -4.02 -6.21 4.46
N LYS A 60 -3.72 -5.16 5.24
CA LYS A 60 -4.74 -4.34 5.94
C LYS A 60 -5.66 -3.61 4.97
N PHE A 61 -5.14 -3.13 3.85
CA PHE A 61 -5.92 -2.51 2.79
C PHE A 61 -6.94 -3.51 2.20
N TYR A 62 -6.50 -4.73 1.86
CA TYR A 62 -7.37 -5.74 1.28
C TYR A 62 -8.43 -6.29 2.24
N SER A 63 -8.13 -6.32 3.54
CA SER A 63 -9.08 -6.76 4.58
C SER A 63 -10.04 -5.65 5.04
N GLY A 64 -9.78 -4.39 4.66
CA GLY A 64 -10.56 -3.24 5.12
C GLY A 64 -10.11 -2.67 6.47
N GLU A 65 -9.27 -3.40 7.23
CA GLU A 65 -8.72 -2.99 8.53
C GLU A 65 -8.01 -1.63 8.50
N LEU A 66 -7.48 -1.25 7.34
CA LEU A 66 -6.81 0.05 7.17
C LEU A 66 -7.77 1.25 7.34
N PHE A 67 -9.08 1.03 7.24
CA PHE A 67 -10.11 2.07 7.23
C PHE A 67 -11.09 1.99 8.40
N GLU A 68 -11.02 0.94 9.23
CA GLU A 68 -11.97 0.71 10.33
C GLU A 68 -12.04 1.88 11.33
N ASN A 69 -11.00 2.71 11.43
CA ASN A 69 -10.96 3.88 12.31
C ASN A 69 -11.31 5.21 11.61
N LEU A 70 -11.79 5.18 10.37
CA LEU A 70 -12.14 6.39 9.59
C LEU A 70 -13.66 6.61 9.47
N GLU A 71 -14.46 5.71 10.03
CA GLU A 71 -15.93 5.79 10.07
C GLU A 71 -16.50 6.28 11.43
N GLU A 72 -15.66 6.79 12.35
CA GLU A 72 -16.10 7.47 13.59
C GLU A 72 -16.21 9.00 13.45
#